data_AF-A0A0F9FVU2-F1
#
_entry.id   AF-A0A0F9FVU2-F1
#
_cell.length_a   1.000
_cell.length_b   1.000
_cell.length_c   1.000
_cell.angle_alpha   90.00
_cell.angle_beta   90.00
_cell.angle_gamma   90.00
#
_symmetry.space_group_name_H-M   'P 1'
#
loop_
_entity.id
_entity.type
_entity.pdbx_description
1 polymer ?
#
loop_
_entity_poly.entity_id
_entity_poly.type
_entity_poly.pdbx_seq_one_letter_code
_entity_poly.pdbx_strand_id
1 'polypeptide(L)'
;INSMRHYISHDQETEYRDTVADRATGYGDATLQGDAPLRAFGSAVVANATIPDDEGLFTNPQNIIWGLQRKMLLEWDKLIRERVLLIVLSARVAVQVEDAAGAVIHTNLGV
;
A
#
# COMPACT_ATOMS: atom_id res chain seq x y z
N ILE A 1 16.09 0.14 -10.01
CA ILE A 1 15.63 -0.68 -8.86
C ILE A 1 15.26 0.18 -7.64
N ASN A 2 16.02 1.23 -7.30
CA ASN A 2 15.81 2.00 -6.06
C ASN A 2 14.42 2.69 -5.94
N SER A 3 13.65 2.79 -7.02
CA SER A 3 12.27 3.31 -7.03
C SER A 3 11.18 2.22 -6.98
N MET A 4 11.52 0.94 -7.17
CA MET A 4 10.56 -0.16 -7.11
C MET A 4 10.28 -0.54 -5.66
N ARG A 5 9.02 -0.91 -5.39
CA ARG A 5 8.57 -1.25 -4.04
C ARG A 5 7.74 -2.52 -4.07
N HIS A 6 7.89 -3.33 -3.04
CA HIS A 6 6.96 -4.43 -2.74
C HIS A 6 5.91 -3.88 -1.79
N TYR A 7 4.66 -3.95 -2.20
CA TYR A 7 3.51 -3.66 -1.37
C TYR A 7 2.88 -4.98 -0.93
N ILE A 8 2.86 -5.22 0.37
CA ILE A 8 2.30 -6.43 0.99
C ILE A 8 1.46 -6.03 2.20
N SER A 9 0.70 -6.97 2.77
CA SER A 9 -0.02 -6.71 4.01
C SER A 9 0.94 -6.54 5.21
N HIS A 10 0.42 -6.02 6.33
CA HIS A 10 1.22 -5.82 7.54
C HIS A 10 1.64 -7.15 8.19
N ASP A 11 0.80 -8.16 8.07
CA ASP A 11 1.05 -9.50 8.61
C ASP A 11 2.20 -10.16 7.83
N GLN A 12 2.17 -10.09 6.50
CA GLN A 12 3.25 -10.58 5.63
C GLN A 12 4.56 -9.81 5.82
N GLU A 13 4.50 -8.51 6.12
CA GLU A 13 5.69 -7.74 6.45
C GLU A 13 6.34 -8.23 7.75
N THR A 14 5.53 -8.56 8.74
CA THR A 14 5.99 -9.07 10.04
C THR A 14 6.62 -10.45 9.87
N GLU A 15 5.98 -11.36 9.14
CA GLU A 15 6.53 -12.70 8.86
C GLU A 15 7.84 -12.63 8.07
N TYR A 16 7.91 -11.73 7.07
CA TYR A 16 9.15 -11.52 6.32
C TYR A 16 10.25 -10.93 7.20
N ARG A 17 9.91 -10.08 8.17
CA ARG A 17 10.84 -9.53 9.15
C ARG A 17 11.36 -10.60 10.11
N ASP A 18 10.49 -11.48 10.59
CA ASP A 18 10.86 -12.60 11.46
C ASP A 18 11.79 -13.58 10.72
N THR A 19 11.47 -13.92 9.47
CA THR A 19 12.35 -14.74 8.62
C THR A 19 13.73 -14.11 8.40
N VAL A 20 13.81 -12.78 8.34
CA VAL A 20 15.09 -12.06 8.22
C VAL A 20 15.85 -12.04 9.55
N ALA A 21 15.15 -11.83 10.66
CA ALA A 21 15.71 -11.85 12.01
C ALA A 21 16.32 -13.23 12.35
N ASP A 22 15.66 -14.32 11.96
CA ASP A 22 16.11 -15.70 12.18
C ASP A 22 17.43 -16.05 11.49
N ARG A 23 17.89 -15.24 10.52
CA ARG A 23 19.17 -15.47 9.84
C ARG A 23 20.38 -15.25 10.74
N ALA A 24 20.22 -14.70 11.94
CA ALA A 24 21.29 -14.48 12.93
C ALA A 24 22.56 -13.80 12.36
N THR A 25 22.36 -12.91 11.39
CA THR A 25 23.41 -12.06 10.81
C THR A 25 23.26 -10.64 11.33
N GLY A 26 24.27 -9.78 11.12
CA GLY A 26 24.17 -8.37 11.50
C GLY A 26 22.99 -7.62 10.84
N TYR A 27 22.42 -8.14 9.74
CA TYR A 27 21.18 -7.61 9.16
C TYR A 27 19.92 -8.06 9.93
N GLY A 28 19.92 -9.27 10.48
CA GLY A 28 18.84 -9.79 11.34
C GLY A 28 18.79 -9.11 12.70
N ASP A 29 19.95 -8.86 13.31
CA ASP A 29 20.04 -8.10 14.57
C ASP A 29 19.55 -6.65 14.39
N ALA A 30 19.85 -6.04 13.24
CA ALA A 30 19.38 -4.70 12.90
C ALA A 30 17.86 -4.61 12.70
N THR A 31 17.21 -5.69 12.23
CA THR A 31 15.75 -5.75 12.11
C THR A 31 15.02 -5.90 13.46
N LEU A 32 15.69 -6.41 14.49
CA LEU A 32 15.13 -6.57 15.84
C LEU A 32 15.31 -5.32 16.72
N GLN A 33 16.41 -4.57 16.53
CA GLN A 33 16.78 -3.46 17.41
C GLN A 33 16.14 -2.11 17.05
N GLY A 34 15.45 -1.97 15.91
CA GLY A 34 14.88 -0.68 15.52
C GLY A 34 13.89 -0.70 14.36
N ASP A 35 13.44 0.49 13.97
CA ASP A 35 12.55 0.74 12.82
C ASP A 35 13.34 0.74 11.50
N ALA A 36 14.10 -0.33 11.25
CA ALA A 36 14.92 -0.44 10.06
C ALA A 36 14.02 -0.72 8.84
N PRO A 37 14.11 0.08 7.76
CA PRO A 37 13.29 -0.15 6.57
C PRO A 37 13.64 -1.49 5.94
N LEU A 38 12.66 -2.38 5.88
CA LEU A 38 12.80 -3.74 5.36
C LEU A 38 13.03 -3.69 3.85
N ARG A 39 14.05 -4.39 3.37
CA ARG A 39 14.40 -4.44 1.94
C ARG A 39 14.50 -5.88 1.48
N ALA A 40 13.95 -6.15 0.30
CA ALA A 40 14.09 -7.41 -0.41
C ALA A 40 14.83 -7.14 -1.71
N PHE A 41 15.95 -7.82 -1.95
CA PHE A 41 16.75 -7.70 -3.20
C PHE A 41 17.08 -6.25 -3.63
N GLY A 42 17.22 -5.33 -2.67
CA GLY A 42 17.52 -3.92 -2.92
C GLY A 42 16.30 -3.00 -3.13
N SER A 43 15.09 -3.54 -3.27
CA SER A 43 13.81 -2.80 -3.25
C SER A 43 13.24 -2.70 -1.83
N ALA A 44 12.53 -1.61 -1.54
CA ALA A 44 11.86 -1.44 -0.26
C ALA A 44 10.61 -2.31 -0.17
N VAL A 45 10.38 -2.90 0.99
CA VAL A 45 9.12 -3.56 1.36
C VAL A 45 8.29 -2.55 2.15
N VAL A 46 7.03 -2.37 1.75
CA VAL A 46 6.11 -1.40 2.33
C VAL A 46 4.83 -2.12 2.67
N ALA A 47 4.47 -2.13 3.95
CA ALA A 47 3.17 -2.63 4.36
C ALA A 47 2.04 -1.68 3.97
N ASN A 48 0.93 -2.25 3.52
CA ASN A 48 -0.31 -1.55 3.25
C ASN A 48 -1.48 -2.36 3.82
N ALA A 49 -2.27 -1.74 4.69
CA ALA A 49 -3.40 -2.38 5.35
C ALA A 49 -4.54 -2.79 4.39
N THR A 50 -4.56 -2.29 3.15
CA THR A 50 -5.62 -2.60 2.17
C THR A 50 -5.23 -3.75 1.23
N ILE A 51 -3.99 -4.24 1.26
CA ILE A 51 -3.56 -5.38 0.44
C ILE A 51 -3.94 -6.69 1.17
N PRO A 52 -4.58 -7.65 0.48
CA PRO A 52 -4.85 -8.98 1.04
C PRO A 52 -3.59 -9.71 1.48
N ASP A 53 -3.69 -10.59 2.48
CA ASP A 53 -2.51 -11.28 3.04
C ASP A 53 -1.90 -12.32 2.09
N ASP A 54 -2.69 -12.86 1.17
CA ASP A 54 -2.26 -13.88 0.20
C ASP A 54 -1.65 -13.30 -1.08
N GLU A 55 -1.73 -11.97 -1.25
CA GLU A 55 -1.29 -11.26 -2.44
C GLU A 55 -0.30 -10.14 -2.12
N GLY A 56 0.55 -9.82 -3.11
CA GLY A 56 1.47 -8.70 -3.03
C GLY A 56 1.61 -8.00 -4.37
N LEU A 57 1.91 -6.72 -4.37
CA LEU A 57 2.12 -5.94 -5.59
C LEU A 57 3.56 -5.44 -5.64
N PHE A 58 4.28 -5.81 -6.70
CA PHE A 58 5.58 -5.25 -7.01
C PHE A 58 5.46 -4.30 -8.19
N THR A 59 5.69 -3.02 -7.96
CA THR A 59 5.62 -2.00 -9.00
C THR A 59 6.39 -0.74 -8.60
N ASN A 60 6.65 0.13 -9.57
CA ASN A 60 7.06 1.51 -9.28
C ASN A 60 5.79 2.32 -8.92
N PRO A 61 5.76 3.08 -7.81
CA PRO A 61 4.63 3.94 -7.47
C PRO A 61 4.17 4.87 -8.60
N GLN A 62 5.10 5.31 -9.46
CA GLN A 62 4.79 6.18 -10.60
C GLN A 62 4.06 5.45 -11.74
N ASN A 63 4.04 4.12 -11.73
CA ASN A 63 3.30 3.30 -12.69
C ASN A 63 1.79 3.29 -12.42
N ILE A 64 1.35 3.77 -11.24
CA ILE A 64 -0.07 3.84 -10.86
C ILE A 64 -0.59 5.24 -11.16
N ILE A 65 -1.50 5.33 -12.14
CA ILE A 65 -2.12 6.57 -12.58
C ILE A 65 -3.46 6.74 -11.86
N TRP A 66 -3.62 7.90 -11.21
CA TRP A 66 -4.89 8.33 -10.62
C TRP A 66 -5.56 9.38 -11.49
N GLY A 67 -6.70 9.02 -12.06
CA GLY A 67 -7.57 9.93 -12.80
C GLY A 67 -8.64 10.52 -11.89
N LEU A 68 -8.66 11.84 -11.74
CA LEU A 68 -9.71 12.57 -11.03
C LEU A 68 -10.43 13.52 -11.99
N GLN A 69 -11.76 13.44 -12.03
CA GLN A 69 -12.54 14.43 -12.77
C GLN A 69 -12.58 15.76 -11.99
N ARG A 70 -12.19 16.86 -12.63
CA ARG A 70 -12.12 18.21 -12.00
C ARG A 70 -13.44 18.72 -11.43
N LYS A 71 -14.59 18.31 -11.98
CA LYS A 71 -15.91 18.75 -11.53
C LYS A 71 -16.39 17.90 -10.35
N MET A 72 -15.80 18.12 -9.17
CA MET A 72 -16.31 17.56 -7.91
C MET A 72 -17.45 18.45 -7.41
N LEU A 73 -18.55 17.85 -6.94
CA LEU A 73 -19.68 18.57 -6.38
C LEU A 73 -19.71 18.38 -4.87
N LEU A 74 -19.81 19.47 -4.13
CA LEU A 74 -20.01 19.49 -2.69
C LEU A 74 -21.32 20.20 -2.40
N GLU A 75 -22.28 19.46 -1.90
CA GLU A 75 -23.59 19.96 -1.49
C GLU A 75 -23.69 19.87 0.02
N TRP A 76 -24.24 20.90 0.64
CA TRP A 76 -24.50 20.93 2.07
C TRP A 76 -25.93 21.40 2.30
N ASP A 77 -26.64 20.69 3.18
CA ASP A 77 -27.98 21.05 3.59
C ASP A 77 -28.12 20.91 5.11
N LYS A 78 -28.92 21.79 5.71
CA LYS A 78 -29.19 21.79 7.15
C LYS A 78 -30.59 21.27 7.41
N LEU A 79 -30.67 20.04 7.90
CA LEU A 79 -31.92 19.44 8.36
C LEU A 79 -32.25 19.98 9.75
N ILE A 80 -32.92 21.13 9.79
CA ILE A 80 -33.24 21.86 11.04
C ILE A 80 -34.09 21.01 12.00
N ARG A 81 -34.98 20.15 11.48
CA ARG A 81 -35.83 19.28 12.31
C ARG A 81 -35.02 18.24 13.09
N GLU A 82 -33.97 17.70 12.48
CA GLU A 82 -33.12 16.66 13.08
C GLU A 82 -31.89 17.26 13.77
N ARG A 83 -31.65 18.56 13.60
CA ARG A 83 -30.44 19.27 14.05
C ARG A 83 -29.15 18.65 13.49
N VAL A 84 -29.22 18.10 12.27
CA VAL A 84 -28.09 17.49 11.54
C VAL A 84 -27.73 18.34 10.33
N LEU A 85 -26.44 18.36 10.00
CA LEU A 85 -25.92 18.96 8.76
C LEU A 85 -25.51 17.82 7.82
N LEU A 86 -26.19 17.71 6.69
CA LEU A 86 -25.92 16.70 5.67
C LEU A 86 -24.94 17.30 4.66
N ILE A 87 -23.80 16.66 4.48
CA ILE A 87 -22.81 17.04 3.47
C ILE A 87 -22.65 15.88 2.51
N VAL A 88 -22.85 16.13 1.21
CA VAL A 88 -22.69 15.14 0.15
C VAL A 88 -21.55 15.59 -0.77
N LEU A 89 -20.53 14.74 -0.88
CA LEU A 89 -19.41 14.91 -1.82
C LEU A 89 -19.55 13.89 -2.95
N SER A 90 -19.70 14.38 -4.18
CA SER A 90 -19.69 13.55 -5.39
C SER A 90 -18.40 13.77 -6.17
N ALA A 91 -17.62 12.72 -6.33
CA ALA A 91 -16.39 12.70 -7.13
C ALA A 91 -16.35 11.47 -8.05
N ARG A 92 -15.74 11.62 -9.23
CA ARG A 92 -15.44 10.50 -10.13
C ARG A 92 -13.94 10.26 -10.18
N VAL A 93 -13.55 9.06 -9.79
CA VAL A 93 -12.16 8.63 -9.69
C VAL A 93 -11.98 7.37 -10.52
N ALA A 94 -10.85 7.27 -11.21
CA ALA A 94 -10.42 6.09 -11.92
C ALA A 94 -8.94 5.82 -11.59
N VAL A 95 -8.57 4.54 -11.55
CA VAL A 95 -7.18 4.11 -11.35
C VAL A 95 -6.79 3.23 -12.54
N GLN A 96 -5.60 3.45 -13.07
CA GLN A 96 -5.06 2.67 -14.18
C GLN A 96 -3.55 2.44 -13.98
N VAL A 97 -3.04 1.34 -14.53
CA VAL A 97 -1.59 1.08 -14.62
C VAL A 97 -1.08 1.60 -15.95
N GLU A 98 0.03 2.35 -15.95
CA GLU A 98 0.64 2.90 -17.17
C GLU A 98 1.21 1.78 -18.05
N ASP A 99 2.09 0.96 -17.47
CA ASP A 99 2.72 -0.18 -18.11
C ASP A 99 2.46 -1.46 -17.32
N ALA A 100 1.74 -2.39 -17.96
CA ALA A 100 1.43 -3.69 -17.38
C ALA A 100 2.68 -4.57 -17.18
N ALA A 101 3.74 -4.39 -18.01
CA ALA A 101 4.98 -5.15 -17.85
C ALA A 101 5.81 -4.66 -16.65
N GLY A 102 5.55 -3.45 -16.17
CA GLY A 102 6.19 -2.84 -15.00
C GLY A 102 5.55 -3.17 -13.66
N ALA A 103 4.51 -4.02 -13.63
CA ALA A 103 3.82 -4.44 -12.42
C ALA A 103 3.73 -5.98 -12.37
N VAL A 104 3.98 -6.55 -11.19
CA VAL A 104 3.87 -7.99 -10.94
C VAL A 104 3.06 -8.21 -9.68
N ILE A 105 2.15 -9.17 -9.74
CA ILE A 105 1.38 -9.63 -8.58
C ILE A 105 2.04 -10.89 -8.03
N HIS A 106 2.35 -10.89 -6.74
CA HIS A 106 2.70 -12.07 -5.98
C HIS A 106 1.40 -12.74 -5.53
N THR A 107 1.31 -14.06 -5.68
CA THR A 107 0.15 -14.85 -5.28
C THR A 107 0.59 -15.98 -4.37
N ASN A 108 -0.27 -16.37 -3.42
CA ASN A 108 0.03 -17.39 -2.41
C ASN A 108 1.26 -17.02 -1.57
N LEU A 109 1.34 -15.76 -1.13
CA LEU A 109 2.22 -15.41 -0.02
C LEU A 109 1.69 -16.16 1.19
N GLY A 110 2.44 -17.18 1.62
CA GLY A 110 2.01 -18.09 2.67
C GLY A 110 1.76 -17.35 3.97
N VAL A 111 0.79 -17.84 4.74
CA VAL A 111 0.76 -17.61 6.19
C VAL A 111 1.74 -18.57 6.84
#